data_AF-A0A0A2B935-F1
#
_entry.id   AF-A0A0A2B935-F1
#
_cell.length_a   1.000
_cell.length_b   1.000
_cell.length_c   1.000
_cell.angle_alpha   90.00
_cell.angle_beta   90.00
_cell.angle_gamma   90.00
#
_symmetry.space_group_name_H-M   'P 1'
#
loop_
_entity.id
_entity.type
_entity.pdbx_description
1 polymer ?
#
loop_
_entity_poly.entity_id
_entity_poly.type
_entity_poly.pdbx_seq_one_letter_code
_entity_poly.pdbx_strand_id
1 'polypeptide(L)'
;MDKIFNFAIQDLDYDFSSPSFDQLRKGNLLRIYIKELVVNEITKNISIEKKQLENAKSNFYKEKNIKDSSQLNEFLLFNGINEKDLDYQISLPLKIEKLSKNVLEVKIENHFLKRKDELDLYKYNAIRVKDSDLAHEIYFQLENGESDFFELSRKYSLDKKIFPEGIVGPKNSVGLHPVIREKLRNYGIGNLIKPFQIDNWWLIIKLLEKREASLDQNTSKQMALELCEIFVHDKVNELIKNNFRNL
;
A
#
# COMPACT_ATOMS: atom_id res chain seq x y z
N MET A 1 -15.68 14.57 -32.56
CA MET A 1 -14.93 13.31 -32.39
C MET A 1 -14.72 12.72 -33.76
N ASP A 2 -13.48 12.40 -34.13
CA ASP A 2 -13.21 11.61 -35.32
C ASP A 2 -13.93 10.25 -35.21
N LYS A 3 -14.47 9.73 -36.31
CA LYS A 3 -15.16 8.42 -36.31
C LYS A 3 -14.12 7.31 -36.15
N ILE A 4 -13.85 6.95 -34.89
CA ILE A 4 -13.00 5.83 -34.51
C ILE A 4 -13.66 4.49 -34.90
N PHE A 5 -14.99 4.42 -34.86
CA PHE A 5 -15.77 3.24 -35.21
C PHE A 5 -16.73 3.50 -36.37
N ASN A 6 -17.04 2.44 -37.11
CA ASN A 6 -18.04 2.44 -38.20
C ASN A 6 -19.49 2.30 -37.70
N PHE A 7 -19.70 2.27 -36.37
CA PHE A 7 -21.01 2.34 -35.74
C PHE A 7 -21.07 3.56 -34.82
N ALA A 8 -22.27 4.11 -34.65
CA ALA A 8 -22.55 5.07 -33.60
C ALA A 8 -22.96 4.31 -32.33
N ILE A 9 -22.47 4.75 -31.17
CA ILE A 9 -23.11 4.39 -29.90
C ILE A 9 -24.46 5.12 -29.91
N GLN A 10 -25.55 4.38 -29.96
CA GLN A 10 -26.88 4.98 -29.76
C GLN A 10 -26.90 5.63 -28.38
N ASP A 11 -27.58 6.78 -28.25
CA ASP A 11 -27.80 7.38 -26.93
C ASP A 11 -28.38 6.30 -26.01
N LEU A 12 -27.71 6.10 -24.87
CA LEU A 12 -28.14 5.12 -23.89
C LEU A 12 -29.41 5.66 -23.24
N ASP A 13 -30.58 5.21 -23.69
CA ASP A 13 -31.90 5.45 -23.07
C ASP A 13 -32.04 4.67 -21.74
N TYR A 14 -31.01 4.75 -20.88
CA TYR A 14 -30.98 4.15 -19.56
C TYR A 14 -31.26 5.20 -18.50
N ASP A 15 -32.05 4.82 -17.49
CA ASP A 15 -32.14 5.60 -16.27
C ASP A 15 -30.83 5.45 -15.47
N PHE A 16 -29.95 6.43 -15.60
CA PHE A 16 -28.69 6.49 -14.85
C PHE A 16 -28.88 6.79 -13.36
N SER A 17 -30.08 7.20 -12.93
CA SER A 17 -30.33 7.57 -11.53
C SER A 17 -30.45 6.36 -10.60
N SER A 18 -30.83 5.19 -11.13
CA SER A 18 -31.15 4.00 -10.33
C SER A 18 -30.56 2.73 -10.96
N PRO A 19 -29.26 2.42 -10.73
CA PRO A 19 -28.65 1.22 -11.28
C PRO A 19 -29.33 -0.03 -10.71
N SER A 20 -29.72 -0.95 -11.58
CA SER A 20 -30.24 -2.25 -11.17
C SER A 20 -29.14 -3.08 -10.50
N PHE A 21 -29.57 -3.98 -9.61
CA PHE A 21 -28.66 -4.91 -8.94
C PHE A 21 -27.85 -5.77 -9.94
N ASP A 22 -28.47 -6.16 -11.07
CA ASP A 22 -27.79 -6.95 -12.11
C ASP A 22 -26.68 -6.15 -12.80
N GLN A 23 -26.89 -4.86 -13.07
CA GLN A 23 -25.85 -3.97 -13.61
C GLN A 23 -24.67 -3.84 -12.65
N LEU A 24 -24.93 -3.67 -11.35
CA LEU A 24 -23.87 -3.61 -10.35
C LEU A 24 -23.05 -4.91 -10.30
N ARG A 25 -23.68 -6.07 -10.43
CA ARG A 25 -22.98 -7.37 -10.46
C ARG A 25 -22.15 -7.54 -11.72
N LYS A 26 -22.76 -7.39 -12.89
CA LYS A 26 -22.09 -7.56 -14.20
C LYS A 26 -20.91 -6.60 -14.37
N GLY A 27 -21.00 -5.40 -13.79
CA GLY A 27 -19.94 -4.40 -13.79
C GLY A 27 -18.89 -4.57 -12.68
N ASN A 28 -18.95 -5.60 -11.83
CA ASN A 28 -18.09 -5.77 -10.66
C ASN A 28 -18.16 -4.61 -9.63
N LEU A 29 -19.27 -3.87 -9.62
CA LEU A 29 -19.49 -2.72 -8.73
C LEU A 29 -20.19 -3.08 -7.42
N LEU A 30 -20.84 -4.25 -7.33
CA LEU A 30 -21.62 -4.63 -6.14
C LEU A 30 -20.79 -4.57 -4.85
N ARG A 31 -19.57 -5.13 -4.86
CA ARG A 31 -18.70 -5.14 -3.68
C ARG A 31 -18.27 -3.72 -3.27
N ILE A 32 -17.99 -2.87 -4.26
CA ILE A 32 -17.63 -1.46 -4.04
C ILE A 32 -18.81 -0.74 -3.39
N TYR A 33 -20.01 -0.90 -3.94
CA TYR A 33 -21.23 -0.30 -3.40
C TYR A 33 -21.49 -0.73 -1.93
N ILE A 34 -21.43 -2.03 -1.63
CA ILE A 34 -21.62 -2.52 -0.25
C ILE A 34 -20.53 -1.96 0.68
N LYS A 35 -19.28 -1.86 0.22
CA LYS A 35 -18.19 -1.25 0.99
C LYS A 35 -18.52 0.19 1.37
N GLU A 36 -19.00 1.00 0.42
CA GLU A 36 -19.40 2.39 0.68
C GLU A 36 -20.56 2.47 1.69
N LEU A 37 -21.54 1.57 1.61
CA LEU A 37 -22.62 1.50 2.60
C LEU A 37 -22.10 1.18 4.01
N VAL A 38 -21.19 0.23 4.13
CA VAL A 38 -20.56 -0.14 5.43
C VAL A 38 -19.76 1.05 5.98
N VAL A 39 -18.95 1.70 5.15
CA VAL A 39 -18.14 2.87 5.56
C VAL A 39 -19.05 4.01 6.01
N ASN A 40 -20.10 4.31 5.27
CA ASN A 40 -21.08 5.33 5.65
C ASN A 40 -21.71 5.01 7.00
N GLU A 41 -22.18 3.76 7.18
CA GLU A 41 -22.86 3.34 8.41
C GLU A 41 -21.97 3.47 9.65
N ILE A 42 -20.69 3.08 9.55
CA ILE A 42 -19.76 3.12 10.70
C ILE A 42 -19.25 4.53 10.99
N THR A 43 -19.36 5.45 10.03
CA THR A 43 -18.90 6.85 10.17
C THR A 43 -20.05 7.85 10.33
N LYS A 44 -21.32 7.44 10.23
CA LYS A 44 -22.49 8.34 10.17
C LYS A 44 -22.61 9.32 11.33
N ASN A 45 -22.24 8.88 12.54
CA ASN A 45 -22.34 9.67 13.78
C ASN A 45 -21.04 10.41 14.12
N ILE A 46 -20.03 10.37 13.25
CA ILE A 46 -18.73 10.99 13.48
C ILE A 46 -18.73 12.39 12.87
N SER A 47 -18.70 13.40 13.73
CA SER A 47 -18.51 14.79 13.33
C SER A 47 -17.03 15.13 13.17
N ILE A 48 -16.71 15.92 12.14
CA ILE A 48 -15.39 16.48 11.87
C ILE A 48 -15.48 18.00 12.05
N GLU A 49 -14.47 18.59 12.69
CA GLU A 49 -14.43 20.03 12.87
C GLU A 49 -14.27 20.73 11.51
N LYS A 50 -14.97 21.86 11.32
CA LYS A 50 -14.91 22.63 10.07
C LYS A 50 -13.47 22.95 9.67
N LYS A 51 -12.63 23.36 10.62
CA LYS A 51 -11.22 23.67 10.37
C LYS A 51 -10.42 22.48 9.84
N GLN A 52 -10.69 21.27 10.34
CA GLN A 52 -10.03 20.05 9.86
C GLN A 52 -10.45 19.73 8.41
N LEU A 53 -11.73 19.88 8.11
CA LEU A 53 -12.25 19.68 6.75
C LEU A 53 -11.66 20.70 5.77
N GLU A 54 -11.61 21.99 6.12
CA GLU A 54 -11.01 23.01 5.24
C GLU A 54 -9.52 22.75 4.95
N ASN A 55 -8.77 22.29 5.96
CA ASN A 55 -7.38 21.90 5.76
C ASN A 55 -7.24 20.70 4.81
N ALA A 56 -8.11 19.69 4.97
CA ALA A 56 -8.13 18.53 4.09
C ALA A 56 -8.52 18.91 2.64
N LYS A 57 -9.50 19.81 2.47
CA LYS A 57 -9.85 20.37 1.14
C LYS A 57 -8.69 21.11 0.51
N SER A 58 -7.97 21.93 1.27
CA SER A 58 -6.77 22.64 0.78
C SER A 58 -5.69 21.68 0.30
N ASN A 59 -5.43 20.60 1.05
CA ASN A 59 -4.46 19.58 0.65
C ASN A 59 -4.92 18.82 -0.61
N PHE A 60 -6.18 18.42 -0.65
CA PHE A 60 -6.77 17.75 -1.81
C PHE A 60 -6.66 18.61 -3.09
N TYR A 61 -6.97 19.90 -3.01
CA TYR A 61 -6.84 20.82 -4.15
C TYR A 61 -5.39 20.96 -4.62
N LYS A 62 -4.42 21.01 -3.70
CA LYS A 62 -3.00 21.02 -4.06
C LYS A 62 -2.59 19.72 -4.77
N GLU A 63 -2.99 18.56 -4.24
CA GLU A 63 -2.67 17.25 -4.82
C GLU A 63 -3.30 17.06 -6.20
N LYS A 64 -4.53 17.56 -6.41
CA LYS A 64 -5.24 17.50 -7.69
C LYS A 64 -4.95 18.66 -8.63
N ASN A 65 -4.07 19.58 -8.24
CA ASN A 65 -3.74 20.82 -8.98
C ASN A 65 -4.95 21.70 -9.32
N ILE A 66 -5.96 21.73 -8.43
CA ILE A 66 -7.16 22.59 -8.55
C ILE A 66 -6.83 23.94 -7.90
N LYS A 67 -6.82 25.01 -8.70
CA LYS A 67 -6.41 26.37 -8.28
C LYS A 67 -7.54 27.37 -8.25
N ASP A 68 -8.62 27.11 -8.97
CA ASP A 68 -9.77 27.99 -9.11
C ASP A 68 -11.09 27.22 -9.26
N SER A 69 -12.19 27.95 -9.27
CA SER A 69 -13.55 27.39 -9.39
C SER A 69 -13.82 26.73 -10.75
N SER A 70 -13.16 27.15 -11.83
CA SER A 70 -13.31 26.54 -13.15
C SER A 70 -12.76 25.12 -13.14
N GLN A 71 -11.55 24.94 -12.61
CA GLN A 71 -10.91 23.64 -12.47
C GLN A 71 -11.66 22.73 -11.48
N LEU A 72 -12.24 23.29 -10.42
CA LEU A 72 -13.09 22.53 -9.52
C LEU A 72 -14.34 22.00 -10.25
N ASN A 73 -15.01 22.86 -11.03
CA ASN A 73 -16.19 22.45 -11.79
C ASN A 73 -15.87 21.37 -12.84
N GLU A 74 -14.73 21.50 -13.53
CA GLU A 74 -14.25 20.46 -14.45
C GLU A 74 -14.00 19.13 -13.73
N PHE A 75 -13.37 19.16 -12.55
CA PHE A 75 -13.15 17.97 -11.73
C PHE A 75 -14.49 17.34 -11.30
N LEU A 76 -15.41 18.13 -10.78
CA LEU A 76 -16.72 17.67 -10.33
C LEU A 76 -17.51 17.02 -11.47
N LEU A 77 -17.53 17.66 -12.65
CA LEU A 77 -18.20 17.15 -13.84
C LEU A 77 -17.55 15.86 -14.35
N PHE A 78 -16.22 15.82 -14.45
CA PHE A 78 -15.48 14.64 -14.89
C PHE A 78 -15.74 13.42 -13.99
N ASN A 79 -15.85 13.64 -12.68
CA ASN A 79 -16.11 12.59 -11.71
C ASN A 79 -17.61 12.31 -11.48
N GLY A 80 -18.52 13.12 -12.05
CA GLY A 80 -19.96 12.97 -11.88
C GLY A 80 -20.45 13.20 -10.46
N ILE A 81 -19.81 14.12 -9.71
CA ILE A 81 -20.13 14.41 -8.31
C ILE A 81 -20.39 15.91 -8.10
N ASN A 82 -21.12 16.26 -7.03
CA ASN A 82 -21.29 17.65 -6.61
C ASN A 82 -20.35 18.02 -5.44
N GLU A 83 -20.32 19.30 -5.04
CA GLU A 83 -19.46 19.76 -3.94
C GLU A 83 -19.74 19.07 -2.60
N LYS A 84 -21.00 18.73 -2.30
CA LYS A 84 -21.35 18.03 -1.05
C LYS A 84 -20.82 16.60 -1.06
N ASP A 85 -20.85 15.92 -2.21
CA ASP A 85 -20.28 14.59 -2.37
C ASP A 85 -18.75 14.65 -2.20
N LEU A 86 -18.11 15.67 -2.77
CA LEU A 86 -16.68 15.90 -2.59
C LEU A 86 -16.31 16.14 -1.12
N ASP A 87 -17.08 16.98 -0.42
CA ASP A 87 -16.89 17.24 1.00
C ASP A 87 -17.08 15.97 1.83
N TYR A 88 -18.09 15.16 1.50
CA TYR A 88 -18.28 13.85 2.11
C TYR A 88 -17.06 12.95 1.90
N GLN A 89 -16.59 12.81 0.65
CA GLN A 89 -15.43 11.97 0.30
C GLN A 89 -14.15 12.41 1.00
N ILE A 90 -13.86 13.72 1.04
CA ILE A 90 -12.70 14.29 1.74
C ILE A 90 -12.82 14.08 3.25
N SER A 91 -14.04 14.09 3.80
CA SER A 91 -14.26 13.86 5.23
C SER A 91 -14.06 12.40 5.66
N LEU A 92 -14.23 11.42 4.77
CA LEU A 92 -14.22 10.00 5.12
C LEU A 92 -12.90 9.56 5.78
N PRO A 93 -11.71 9.84 5.24
CA PRO A 93 -10.44 9.49 5.90
C PRO A 93 -10.32 10.09 7.30
N LEU A 94 -10.79 11.32 7.51
CA LEU A 94 -10.78 11.98 8.82
C LEU A 94 -11.73 11.29 9.81
N LYS A 95 -12.91 10.85 9.35
CA LYS A 95 -13.86 10.10 10.18
C LYS A 95 -13.32 8.74 10.55
N ILE A 96 -12.66 8.04 9.63
CA ILE A 96 -11.99 6.76 9.90
C ILE A 96 -10.83 6.94 10.89
N GLU A 97 -10.03 8.00 10.74
CA GLU A 97 -8.98 8.32 11.72
C GLU A 97 -9.55 8.63 13.11
N LYS A 98 -10.69 9.30 13.20
CA LYS A 98 -11.36 9.54 14.48
C LYS A 98 -11.97 8.25 15.05
N LEU A 99 -12.52 7.38 14.20
CA LEU A 99 -13.04 6.07 14.58
C LEU A 99 -11.94 5.14 15.11
N SER A 100 -10.76 5.16 14.49
CA SER A 100 -9.67 4.25 14.85
C SER A 100 -9.18 4.43 16.28
N LYS A 101 -9.40 5.61 16.87
CA LYS A 101 -9.13 5.88 18.30
C LYS A 101 -9.99 5.07 19.27
N ASN A 102 -11.10 4.49 18.78
CA ASN A 102 -11.99 3.64 19.58
C ASN A 102 -11.66 2.15 19.43
N VAL A 103 -10.65 1.78 18.64
CA VAL A 103 -10.20 0.39 18.54
C VAL A 103 -9.62 -0.04 19.88
N LEU A 104 -10.03 -1.23 20.35
CA LEU A 104 -9.58 -1.78 21.62
C LEU A 104 -8.05 -1.98 21.59
N GLU A 105 -7.38 -1.51 22.64
CA GLU A 105 -5.92 -1.61 22.79
C GLU A 105 -5.41 -3.05 22.65
N VAL A 106 -6.08 -4.01 23.29
CA VAL A 106 -5.75 -5.44 23.16
C VAL A 106 -5.81 -5.94 21.70
N LYS A 107 -6.67 -5.35 20.84
CA LYS A 107 -6.72 -5.72 19.42
C LYS A 107 -5.55 -5.11 18.66
N ILE A 108 -5.17 -3.88 18.99
CA ILE A 108 -3.99 -3.20 18.44
C ILE A 108 -2.73 -3.99 18.76
N GLU A 109 -2.54 -4.36 20.03
CA GLU A 109 -1.38 -5.15 20.47
C GLU A 109 -1.30 -6.51 19.75
N ASN A 110 -2.42 -7.24 19.71
CA ASN A 110 -2.47 -8.54 19.03
C ASN A 110 -2.19 -8.42 17.52
N HIS A 111 -2.68 -7.36 16.88
CA HIS A 111 -2.40 -7.11 15.46
C HIS A 111 -0.95 -6.73 15.24
N PHE A 112 -0.38 -5.87 16.11
CA PHE A 112 1.03 -5.53 16.08
C PHE A 112 1.93 -6.76 16.20
N LEU A 113 1.66 -7.67 17.14
CA LEU A 113 2.46 -8.89 17.28
C LEU A 113 2.47 -9.76 16.02
N LYS A 114 1.34 -9.84 15.30
CA LYS A 114 1.25 -10.55 14.01
C LYS A 114 2.03 -9.84 12.90
N ARG A 115 2.12 -8.51 12.97
CA ARG A 115 2.76 -7.65 11.95
C ARG A 115 4.22 -7.34 12.29
N LYS A 116 4.69 -7.59 13.51
CA LYS A 116 6.00 -7.13 14.02
C LYS A 116 7.15 -7.55 13.10
N ASP A 117 7.19 -8.81 12.70
CA ASP A 117 8.20 -9.33 11.77
C ASP A 117 8.23 -8.59 10.42
N GLU A 118 7.08 -8.09 9.99
CA GLU A 118 6.96 -7.31 8.76
C GLU A 118 7.36 -5.85 8.93
N LEU A 119 7.21 -5.32 10.15
CA LEU A 119 7.45 -3.93 10.51
C LEU A 119 8.90 -3.65 10.93
N ASP A 120 9.65 -4.68 11.32
CA ASP A 120 11.09 -4.56 11.60
C ASP A 120 11.81 -3.91 10.40
N LEU A 121 12.68 -2.94 10.69
CA LEU A 121 13.43 -2.21 9.68
C LEU A 121 14.82 -2.82 9.50
N TYR A 122 15.18 -3.01 8.24
CA TYR A 122 16.46 -3.57 7.83
C TYR A 122 17.20 -2.58 6.94
N LYS A 123 18.49 -2.41 7.21
CA LYS A 123 19.46 -1.81 6.29
C LYS A 123 20.51 -2.86 5.98
N TYR A 124 20.77 -3.10 4.71
CA TYR A 124 21.66 -4.18 4.29
C TYR A 124 22.34 -3.85 2.97
N ASN A 125 23.52 -4.41 2.75
CA ASN A 125 24.07 -4.45 1.40
C ASN A 125 23.45 -5.59 0.60
N ALA A 126 23.25 -5.38 -0.70
CA ALA A 126 22.84 -6.39 -1.65
C ALA A 126 23.56 -6.21 -2.99
N ILE A 127 24.10 -7.31 -3.51
CA ILE A 127 24.57 -7.42 -4.88
C ILE A 127 23.73 -8.49 -5.56
N ARG A 128 23.14 -8.13 -6.70
CA ARG A 128 22.34 -9.04 -7.52
C ARG A 128 23.04 -9.27 -8.85
N VAL A 129 23.24 -10.53 -9.22
CA VAL A 129 23.83 -10.96 -10.50
C VAL A 129 23.01 -12.07 -11.14
N LYS A 130 23.24 -12.36 -12.43
CA LYS A 130 22.59 -13.50 -13.12
C LYS A 130 23.32 -14.82 -12.92
N ASP A 131 24.64 -14.74 -12.87
CA ASP A 131 25.52 -15.90 -12.95
C ASP A 131 25.95 -16.40 -11.56
N SER A 132 25.93 -17.71 -11.38
CA SER A 132 26.27 -18.35 -10.10
C SER A 132 27.76 -18.24 -9.79
N ASP A 133 28.62 -18.46 -10.77
CA ASP A 133 30.07 -18.49 -10.57
C ASP A 133 30.56 -17.09 -10.17
N LEU A 134 30.06 -16.06 -10.87
CA LEU A 134 30.30 -14.67 -10.50
C LEU A 134 29.79 -14.34 -9.09
N ALA A 135 28.64 -14.86 -8.68
CA ALA A 135 28.12 -14.62 -7.33
C ALA A 135 29.04 -15.18 -6.25
N HIS A 136 29.61 -16.37 -6.48
CA HIS A 136 30.57 -17.00 -5.57
C HIS A 136 31.91 -16.28 -5.58
N GLU A 137 32.40 -15.84 -6.75
CA GLU A 137 33.60 -15.02 -6.85
C GLU A 137 33.48 -13.73 -6.02
N ILE A 138 32.36 -13.00 -6.19
CA ILE A 138 32.06 -11.78 -5.42
C ILE A 138 32.00 -12.07 -3.93
N TYR A 139 31.36 -13.17 -3.53
CA TYR A 139 31.30 -13.58 -2.13
C TYR A 139 32.68 -13.82 -1.53
N PHE A 140 33.56 -14.56 -2.22
CA PHE A 140 34.91 -14.84 -1.72
C PHE A 140 35.76 -13.57 -1.61
N GLN A 141 35.67 -12.65 -2.58
CA GLN A 141 36.35 -11.35 -2.49
C GLN A 141 35.88 -10.54 -1.27
N LEU A 142 34.58 -10.55 -0.97
CA LEU A 142 34.01 -9.89 0.21
C LEU A 142 34.39 -10.59 1.52
N GLU A 143 34.40 -11.92 1.55
CA GLU A 143 34.73 -12.73 2.72
C GLU A 143 36.21 -12.58 3.11
N ASN A 144 37.10 -12.56 2.12
CA ASN A 144 38.54 -12.40 2.30
C ASN A 144 38.97 -10.93 2.48
N GLY A 145 38.07 -9.96 2.28
CA GLY A 145 38.37 -8.53 2.36
C GLY A 145 39.24 -8.01 1.21
N GLU A 146 39.23 -8.68 0.05
CA GLU A 146 39.98 -8.28 -1.15
C GLU A 146 39.34 -7.08 -1.87
N SER A 147 38.03 -6.88 -1.70
CA SER A 147 37.29 -5.71 -2.18
C SER A 147 36.08 -5.46 -1.24
N ASP A 148 35.34 -4.39 -1.50
CA ASP A 148 34.19 -3.99 -0.71
C ASP A 148 32.86 -4.03 -1.49
N PHE A 149 31.75 -3.88 -0.76
CA PHE A 149 30.42 -3.91 -1.36
C PHE A 149 30.17 -2.77 -2.35
N PHE A 150 30.77 -1.60 -2.14
CA PHE A 150 30.57 -0.45 -3.00
C PHE A 150 31.20 -0.69 -4.37
N GLU A 151 32.46 -1.11 -4.40
CA GLU A 151 33.20 -1.42 -5.62
C GLU A 151 32.54 -2.55 -6.41
N LEU A 152 32.25 -3.68 -5.74
CA LEU A 152 31.66 -4.84 -6.39
C LEU A 152 30.22 -4.59 -6.84
N SER A 153 29.43 -3.83 -6.07
CA SER A 153 28.08 -3.46 -6.49
C SER A 153 28.11 -2.58 -7.74
N ARG A 154 28.94 -1.53 -7.78
CA ARG A 154 29.06 -0.68 -8.98
C ARG A 154 29.51 -1.46 -10.21
N LYS A 155 30.44 -2.40 -10.02
CA LYS A 155 30.99 -3.19 -11.12
C LYS A 155 29.96 -4.19 -11.65
N TYR A 156 29.36 -4.99 -10.77
CA TYR A 156 28.64 -6.20 -11.17
C TYR A 156 27.13 -6.17 -10.91
N SER A 157 26.65 -5.41 -9.92
CA SER A 157 25.24 -5.49 -9.53
C SER A 157 24.31 -5.04 -10.64
N LEU A 158 23.25 -5.82 -10.88
CA LEU A 158 22.16 -5.46 -11.78
C LEU A 158 21.37 -4.26 -11.25
N ASP A 159 21.33 -4.08 -9.93
CA ASP A 159 20.62 -3.01 -9.27
C ASP A 159 21.49 -1.75 -9.06
N LYS A 160 22.69 -1.67 -9.65
CA LYS A 160 23.66 -0.57 -9.44
C LYS A 160 23.15 0.84 -9.77
N LYS A 161 22.11 0.96 -10.61
CA LYS A 161 21.47 2.26 -10.90
C LYS A 161 20.54 2.72 -9.77
N ILE A 162 19.98 1.77 -9.03
CA ILE A 162 19.02 2.01 -7.95
C ILE A 162 19.77 2.08 -6.61
N PHE A 163 20.72 1.17 -6.41
CA PHE A 163 21.55 1.07 -5.20
C PHE A 163 23.02 1.16 -5.61
N PRO A 164 23.53 2.36 -5.91
CA PRO A 164 24.90 2.54 -6.40
C PRO A 164 25.98 2.13 -5.39
N GLU A 165 25.65 2.12 -4.11
CA GLU A 165 26.53 1.64 -3.03
C GLU A 165 26.20 0.20 -2.59
N GLY A 166 25.28 -0.44 -3.32
CA GLY A 166 24.69 -1.72 -2.92
C GLY A 166 23.88 -1.64 -1.62
N ILE A 167 23.61 -0.46 -1.07
CA ILE A 167 22.88 -0.29 0.20
C ILE A 167 21.37 -0.23 -0.08
N VAL A 168 20.61 -1.06 0.63
CA VAL A 168 19.15 -1.07 0.64
C VAL A 168 18.65 -0.73 2.05
N GLY A 169 17.67 0.18 2.13
CA GLY A 169 17.02 0.57 3.38
C GLY A 169 17.62 1.82 4.05
N PRO A 170 17.21 2.15 5.29
CA PRO A 170 16.33 1.36 6.16
C PRO A 170 14.91 1.24 5.61
N LYS A 171 14.38 0.02 5.55
CA LYS A 171 13.00 -0.23 5.14
C LYS A 171 12.44 -1.47 5.81
N ASN A 172 11.11 -1.53 5.92
CA ASN A 172 10.42 -2.69 6.46
C ASN A 172 10.50 -3.87 5.49
N SER A 173 10.09 -5.06 5.94
CA SER A 173 10.16 -6.24 5.10
C SER A 173 8.94 -6.43 4.18
N VAL A 174 7.92 -5.57 4.29
CA VAL A 174 6.74 -5.60 3.42
C VAL A 174 7.16 -5.49 1.95
N GLY A 175 6.62 -6.38 1.11
CA GLY A 175 6.98 -6.47 -0.32
C GLY A 175 8.36 -7.08 -0.63
N LEU A 176 9.18 -7.43 0.36
CA LEU A 176 10.39 -8.24 0.12
C LEU A 176 10.02 -9.69 -0.22
N HIS A 177 10.81 -10.29 -1.10
CA HIS A 177 10.72 -11.72 -1.42
C HIS A 177 10.86 -12.56 -0.12
N PRO A 178 10.02 -13.60 0.10
CA PRO A 178 10.02 -14.38 1.33
C PRO A 178 11.40 -14.89 1.77
N VAL A 179 12.21 -15.35 0.82
CA VAL A 179 13.58 -15.82 1.08
C VAL A 179 14.48 -14.71 1.63
N ILE A 180 14.39 -13.48 1.09
CA ILE A 180 15.18 -12.34 1.59
C ILE A 180 14.76 -12.02 3.02
N ARG A 181 13.44 -11.99 3.27
CA ARG A 181 12.89 -11.72 4.60
C ARG A 181 13.37 -12.72 5.63
N GLU A 182 13.33 -14.01 5.29
CA GLU A 182 13.84 -15.08 6.15
C GLU A 182 15.32 -14.91 6.47
N LYS A 183 16.15 -14.62 5.44
CA LYS A 183 17.58 -14.38 5.60
C LYS A 183 17.87 -13.17 6.49
N LEU A 184 17.23 -12.03 6.25
CA LEU A 184 17.42 -10.82 7.06
C LEU A 184 16.98 -11.02 8.52
N ARG A 185 15.96 -11.86 8.76
CA ARG A 185 15.48 -12.16 10.12
C ARG A 185 16.47 -13.04 10.89
N ASN A 186 17.02 -14.07 10.23
CA ASN A 186 17.79 -15.13 10.87
C ASN A 186 19.29 -14.84 10.98
N TYR A 187 19.86 -13.96 10.14
CA TYR A 187 21.28 -13.62 10.17
C TYR A 187 21.57 -12.42 11.09
N GLY A 188 22.73 -12.45 11.74
CA GLY A 188 23.23 -11.38 12.58
C GLY A 188 23.73 -10.16 11.78
N ILE A 189 23.77 -9.00 12.44
CA ILE A 189 24.36 -7.79 11.87
C ILE A 189 25.84 -8.04 11.59
N GLY A 190 26.31 -7.63 10.41
CA GLY A 190 27.67 -7.81 9.94
C GLY A 190 27.91 -9.16 9.23
N ASN A 191 26.99 -10.13 9.33
CA ASN A 191 27.18 -11.43 8.69
C ASN A 191 27.00 -11.30 7.17
N LEU A 192 28.03 -11.74 6.43
CA LEU A 192 27.94 -11.96 4.99
C LEU A 192 27.19 -13.27 4.74
N ILE A 193 26.16 -13.21 3.89
CA ILE A 193 25.31 -14.36 3.55
C ILE A 193 25.86 -14.97 2.27
N LYS A 194 26.11 -16.30 2.30
CA LYS A 194 26.51 -17.08 1.12
C LYS A 194 25.55 -16.84 -0.05
N PRO A 195 26.05 -16.84 -1.31
CA PRO A 195 25.21 -16.63 -2.48
C PRO A 195 24.00 -17.55 -2.47
N PHE A 196 22.83 -17.01 -2.78
CA PHE A 196 21.62 -17.78 -2.87
C PHE A 196 20.77 -17.29 -4.04
N GLN A 197 20.04 -18.23 -4.65
CA GLN A 197 19.22 -17.97 -5.81
C GLN A 197 17.80 -17.56 -5.41
N ILE A 198 17.26 -16.56 -6.09
CA ILE A 198 15.83 -16.21 -6.12
C ILE A 198 15.43 -16.05 -7.58
N ASP A 199 14.43 -16.82 -8.00
CA ASP A 199 14.01 -16.87 -9.40
C ASP A 199 15.23 -17.10 -10.32
N ASN A 200 15.54 -16.13 -11.19
CA ASN A 200 16.64 -16.19 -12.16
C ASN A 200 17.87 -15.36 -11.74
N TRP A 201 18.00 -15.03 -10.46
CA TRP A 201 19.03 -14.15 -9.94
C TRP A 201 19.75 -14.74 -8.74
N TRP A 202 21.03 -14.43 -8.63
CA TRP A 202 21.85 -14.72 -7.45
C TRP A 202 22.06 -13.46 -6.63
N LEU A 203 21.97 -13.61 -5.31
CA LEU A 203 22.05 -12.52 -4.34
C LEU A 203 23.17 -12.79 -3.33
N ILE A 204 23.95 -11.75 -3.07
CA ILE A 204 24.89 -11.67 -1.95
C ILE A 204 24.41 -10.54 -1.04
N ILE A 205 24.18 -10.84 0.24
CA ILE A 205 23.63 -9.89 1.20
C ILE A 205 24.52 -9.82 2.44
N LYS A 206 24.67 -8.62 3.00
CA LYS A 206 25.26 -8.40 4.33
C LYS A 206 24.35 -7.49 5.13
N LEU A 207 23.88 -7.94 6.29
CA LEU A 207 23.02 -7.14 7.16
C LEU A 207 23.87 -6.04 7.81
N LEU A 208 23.43 -4.78 7.72
CA LEU A 208 24.13 -3.62 8.30
C LEU A 208 23.48 -3.14 9.58
N GLU A 209 22.15 -3.02 9.59
CA GLU A 209 21.37 -2.60 10.74
C GLU A 209 20.05 -3.37 10.77
N LYS A 210 19.62 -3.77 11.96
CA LYS A 210 18.28 -4.30 12.24
C LYS A 210 17.69 -3.47 13.37
N ARG A 211 16.54 -2.85 13.12
CA ARG A 211 15.78 -2.14 14.13
C ARG A 211 14.43 -2.82 14.29
N GLU A 212 14.21 -3.33 15.47
CA GLU A 212 12.94 -3.93 15.82
C GLU A 212 11.82 -2.90 15.82
N ALA A 213 10.67 -3.28 15.28
CA ALA A 213 9.46 -2.48 15.42
C ALA A 213 9.03 -2.43 16.88
N SER A 214 8.57 -1.26 17.30
CA SER A 214 7.98 -0.98 18.61
C SER A 214 6.56 -0.45 18.44
N LEU A 215 5.68 -0.76 19.38
CA LEU A 215 4.32 -0.24 19.40
C LEU A 215 4.30 1.22 19.93
N ASP A 216 4.92 2.12 19.18
CA ASP A 216 4.85 3.56 19.45
C ASP A 216 3.51 4.16 19.01
N GLN A 217 3.29 5.45 19.26
CA GLN A 217 2.03 6.12 18.93
C GLN A 217 1.68 6.05 17.44
N ASN A 218 2.67 6.15 16.56
CA ASN A 218 2.46 6.11 15.11
C ASN A 218 2.10 4.69 14.66
N THR A 219 2.82 3.69 15.16
CA THR A 219 2.58 2.28 14.88
C THR A 219 1.23 1.85 15.42
N SER A 220 0.88 2.25 16.64
CA SER A 220 -0.44 2.00 17.24
C SER A 220 -1.57 2.58 16.39
N LYS A 221 -1.43 3.83 15.93
CA LYS A 221 -2.37 4.47 15.00
C LYS A 221 -2.48 3.69 13.67
N GLN A 222 -1.35 3.27 13.10
CA GLN A 222 -1.33 2.46 11.88
C GLN A 222 -2.09 1.14 12.09
N MET A 223 -1.81 0.41 13.17
CA MET A 223 -2.49 -0.85 13.49
C MET A 223 -4.00 -0.65 13.68
N ALA A 224 -4.42 0.44 14.33
CA ALA A 224 -5.82 0.76 14.49
C ALA A 224 -6.52 1.04 13.14
N LEU A 225 -5.86 1.77 12.23
CA LEU A 225 -6.38 2.02 10.88
C LEU A 225 -6.47 0.72 10.06
N GLU A 226 -5.44 -0.12 10.09
CA GLU A 226 -5.46 -1.44 9.44
C GLU A 226 -6.61 -2.31 9.98
N LEU A 227 -6.87 -2.28 11.29
CA LEU A 227 -7.99 -2.99 11.91
C LEU A 227 -9.36 -2.46 11.46
N CYS A 228 -9.51 -1.14 11.27
CA CYS A 228 -10.72 -0.57 10.69
C CYS A 228 -10.95 -1.07 9.25
N GLU A 229 -9.89 -1.15 8.45
CA GLU A 229 -9.98 -1.67 7.08
C GLU A 229 -10.35 -3.15 7.05
N ILE A 230 -9.74 -3.97 7.92
CA ILE A 230 -10.07 -5.39 8.10
C ILE A 230 -11.55 -5.53 8.49
N PHE A 231 -12.02 -4.72 9.45
CA PHE A 231 -13.41 -4.73 9.87
C PHE A 231 -14.37 -4.44 8.70
N VAL A 232 -14.10 -3.40 7.91
CA VAL A 232 -14.91 -3.07 6.72
C VAL A 232 -14.92 -4.24 5.74
N HIS A 233 -13.75 -4.79 5.44
CA HIS A 233 -13.60 -5.93 4.53
C HIS A 233 -14.42 -7.15 4.99
N ASP A 234 -14.31 -7.50 6.27
CA ASP A 234 -15.00 -8.66 6.84
C ASP A 234 -16.52 -8.44 6.87
N LYS A 235 -16.97 -7.22 7.20
CA LYS A 235 -18.40 -6.89 7.17
C LYS A 235 -18.99 -6.94 5.77
N VAL A 236 -18.25 -6.47 4.76
CA VAL A 236 -18.65 -6.61 3.35
C VAL A 236 -18.77 -8.09 2.95
N ASN A 237 -17.80 -8.93 3.34
CA ASN A 237 -17.86 -10.37 3.08
C ASN A 237 -19.07 -11.03 3.74
N GLU A 238 -19.33 -10.70 5.01
CA GLU A 238 -20.48 -11.20 5.76
C GLU A 238 -21.80 -10.80 5.09
N LEU A 239 -21.96 -9.53 4.70
CA LEU A 239 -23.16 -9.04 4.03
C LEU A 239 -23.37 -9.73 2.68
N ILE A 240 -22.30 -9.91 1.90
CA ILE A 240 -22.39 -10.63 0.63
C ILE A 240 -22.81 -12.08 0.88
N LYS A 241 -22.11 -12.75 1.80
CA LYS A 241 -22.40 -14.15 2.16
C LYS A 241 -23.78 -14.31 2.78
N ASN A 242 -24.38 -13.33 3.43
CA ASN A 242 -25.70 -13.50 4.05
C ASN A 242 -26.84 -13.20 3.08
N ASN A 243 -26.67 -12.20 2.21
CA ASN A 243 -27.75 -11.74 1.33
C ASN A 243 -27.69 -12.35 -0.08
N PHE A 244 -26.55 -12.94 -0.47
CA PHE A 244 -26.30 -13.38 -1.84
C PHE A 244 -25.71 -14.81 -1.93
N ARG A 245 -26.12 -15.71 -1.02
CA ARG A 245 -25.62 -17.11 -0.93
C ARG A 245 -25.75 -17.93 -2.21
N ASN A 246 -26.68 -17.53 -3.09
CA ASN A 246 -27.04 -18.24 -4.32
C ASN A 246 -26.63 -17.47 -5.58
N LEU A 247 -25.72 -16.50 -5.46
CA LEU A 247 -25.06 -15.88 -6.62
C LEU A 247 -23.94 -16.74 -7.18
#